data_AF-A0A6P2CJV7-F1
#
_entry.id   AF-A0A6P2CJV7-F1
#
_cell.length_a   1.000
_cell.length_b   1.000
_cell.length_c   1.000
_cell.angle_alpha   90.00
_cell.angle_beta   90.00
_cell.angle_gamma   90.00
#
_symmetry.space_group_name_H-M   'P 1'
#
loop_
_entity.id
_entity.type
_entity.pdbx_description
1 polymer ?
#
loop_
_entity_poly.entity_id
_entity_poly.type
_entity_poly.pdbx_seq_one_letter_code
_entity_poly.pdbx_strand_id
1 'polypeptide(L)'
;MQNNTPTNQLYQAWKSNYVRNIATGSFVNSNDHKSKEIALSESQGYGMLITILAAEQNEATQEDFDQFVKYYQNHNISKENHLMAWKQIRSGNKMKTLVENNTNATDGDMDIAYALLMADQKWQSDGKYNYKKIAISILDDLLHYNYNDQNELLNVGNWAKKNIKYENLIRTSDLVPTYFKKFYEVTNDSEWWKIYLKSINVLQNVSNQNDTGLIPDFIIVKNSSITNVAPNTFESADDNNYGWNANRVPMRLSFDTSNQQLLAINKKLLNFFNQQNQIKAVYQLNGKEQNDYSSMAFTAPLAVAAYQQKSEFKTLSNDLLKQVNNSNLSNNYYADTLKMLAALMIEHSSSK
;
A
#
# COMPACT_ATOMS: atom_id res chain seq x y z
N MET A 1 6.98 29.04 -7.06
CA MET A 1 8.24 28.87 -6.31
C MET A 1 8.19 27.47 -5.73
N GLN A 2 9.15 26.59 -6.04
CA GLN A 2 9.18 25.25 -5.43
C GLN A 2 9.45 25.40 -3.92
N ASN A 3 8.61 24.78 -3.10
CA ASN A 3 8.80 24.72 -1.65
C ASN A 3 10.09 23.92 -1.37
N ASN A 4 11.05 24.50 -0.65
CA ASN A 4 12.33 23.85 -0.36
C ASN A 4 12.28 23.06 0.97
N THR A 5 11.20 22.30 1.20
CA THR A 5 11.05 21.48 2.41
C THR A 5 11.86 20.18 2.29
N PRO A 6 12.22 19.52 3.42
CA PRO A 6 12.84 18.20 3.38
C PRO A 6 12.02 17.16 2.60
N THR A 7 10.70 17.21 2.71
CA THR A 7 9.80 16.32 1.94
C THR A 7 9.89 16.61 0.45
N ASN A 8 9.91 17.88 0.02
CA ASN A 8 10.08 18.23 -1.38
C ASN A 8 11.36 17.66 -1.97
N GLN A 9 12.48 17.84 -1.25
CA GLN A 9 13.78 17.34 -1.68
C GLN A 9 13.78 15.81 -1.80
N LEU A 10 13.15 15.12 -0.85
CA LEU A 10 12.95 13.67 -0.89
C LEU A 10 12.09 13.26 -2.10
N TYR A 11 11.01 13.98 -2.38
CA TYR A 11 10.13 13.74 -3.52
C TYR A 11 10.85 13.90 -4.85
N GLN A 12 11.63 14.98 -5.03
CA GLN A 12 12.42 15.17 -6.26
C GLN A 12 13.47 14.07 -6.43
N ALA A 13 14.14 13.65 -5.35
CA ALA A 13 15.11 12.56 -5.38
C ALA A 13 14.45 11.22 -5.72
N TRP A 14 13.31 10.90 -5.10
CA TRP A 14 12.54 9.69 -5.38
C TRP A 14 12.02 9.69 -6.82
N LYS A 15 11.42 10.80 -7.28
CA LYS A 15 10.91 10.96 -8.66
C LYS A 15 12.03 10.72 -9.68
N SER A 16 13.19 11.33 -9.47
CA SER A 16 14.37 11.13 -10.33
C SER A 16 14.85 9.67 -10.36
N ASN A 17 14.89 9.02 -9.20
CA ASN A 17 15.39 7.65 -9.10
C ASN A 17 14.46 6.61 -9.71
N TYR A 18 13.15 6.75 -9.54
CA TYR A 18 12.20 5.67 -9.81
C TYR A 18 11.18 5.96 -10.91
N VAL A 19 10.77 7.22 -11.12
CA VAL A 19 9.76 7.52 -12.13
C VAL A 19 10.38 7.50 -13.52
N ARG A 20 9.71 6.82 -14.45
CA ARG A 20 10.11 6.70 -15.84
C ARG A 20 8.96 7.10 -16.74
N ASN A 21 9.30 7.89 -17.76
CA ASN A 21 8.34 8.40 -18.73
C ASN A 21 8.51 7.66 -20.05
N ILE A 22 7.40 7.22 -20.62
CA ILE A 22 7.34 6.61 -21.95
C ILE A 22 6.14 7.16 -22.73
N ALA A 23 6.05 6.83 -24.01
CA ALA A 23 4.95 7.29 -24.87
C ALA A 23 3.55 6.92 -24.32
N THR A 24 3.43 5.83 -23.57
CA THR A 24 2.17 5.35 -22.96
C THR A 24 1.94 5.83 -21.53
N GLY A 25 2.73 6.77 -21.00
CA GLY A 25 2.55 7.35 -19.67
C GLY A 25 3.78 7.21 -18.77
N SER A 26 3.57 7.38 -17.47
CA SER A 26 4.61 7.30 -16.44
C SER A 26 4.38 6.10 -15.52
N PHE A 27 5.47 5.47 -15.11
CA PHE A 27 5.46 4.35 -14.17
C PHE A 27 6.60 4.46 -13.17
N VAL A 28 6.47 3.73 -12.06
CA VAL A 28 7.54 3.58 -11.07
C VAL A 28 8.34 2.32 -11.37
N ASN A 29 9.62 2.46 -11.70
CA ASN A 29 10.53 1.34 -11.88
C ASN A 29 10.80 0.66 -10.52
N SER A 30 10.31 -0.57 -10.38
CA SER A 30 10.44 -1.39 -9.19
C SER A 30 11.67 -2.31 -9.17
N ASN A 31 12.47 -2.29 -10.24
CA ASN A 31 13.73 -3.03 -10.25
C ASN A 31 14.89 -2.15 -9.81
N ASP A 32 15.52 -2.52 -8.70
CA ASP A 32 16.74 -1.88 -8.17
C ASP A 32 17.89 -1.95 -9.17
N HIS A 33 17.92 -3.01 -10.00
CA HIS A 33 18.83 -3.11 -11.13
C HIS A 33 18.28 -2.34 -12.33
N LYS A 34 18.70 -1.07 -12.46
CA LYS A 34 18.26 -0.13 -13.52
C LYS A 34 18.45 -0.62 -14.97
N SER A 35 19.22 -1.69 -15.20
CA SER A 35 19.46 -2.27 -16.52
C SER A 35 18.23 -2.94 -17.15
N LYS A 36 17.23 -3.32 -16.35
CA LYS A 36 15.98 -3.92 -16.83
C LYS A 36 14.80 -3.39 -16.03
N GLU A 37 14.11 -2.39 -16.57
CA GLU A 37 13.00 -1.78 -15.86
C GLU A 37 11.81 -2.75 -15.73
N ILE A 38 11.23 -2.77 -14.54
CA ILE A 38 10.02 -3.52 -14.19
C ILE A 38 9.04 -2.53 -13.59
N ALA A 39 7.76 -2.66 -13.93
CA ALA A 39 6.68 -1.99 -13.22
C ALA A 39 5.79 -3.07 -12.60
N LEU A 40 5.36 -2.85 -11.38
CA LEU A 40 4.32 -3.64 -10.73
C LEU A 40 3.06 -2.79 -10.62
N SER A 41 1.88 -3.42 -10.57
CA SER A 41 0.65 -2.70 -10.20
C SER A 41 0.79 -2.01 -8.83
N GLU A 42 1.47 -2.65 -7.87
CA GLU A 42 1.83 -2.05 -6.58
C GLU A 42 2.69 -0.78 -6.76
N SER A 43 3.74 -0.85 -7.59
CA SER A 43 4.61 0.31 -7.83
C SER A 43 3.86 1.44 -8.53
N GLN A 44 2.91 1.11 -9.40
CA GLN A 44 2.02 2.08 -10.02
C GLN A 44 1.09 2.75 -9.01
N GLY A 45 0.46 1.96 -8.12
CA GLY A 45 -0.39 2.45 -7.04
C GLY A 45 0.35 3.42 -6.13
N TYR A 46 1.56 3.07 -5.68
CA TYR A 46 2.41 4.00 -4.92
C TYR A 46 2.76 5.27 -5.69
N GLY A 47 3.09 5.14 -6.98
CA GLY A 47 3.38 6.31 -7.81
C GLY A 47 2.21 7.29 -7.89
N MET A 48 1.00 6.77 -8.02
CA MET A 48 -0.22 7.57 -8.02
C MET A 48 -0.49 8.21 -6.66
N LEU A 49 -0.40 7.44 -5.56
CA LEU A 49 -0.57 7.96 -4.19
C LEU A 49 0.44 9.07 -3.85
N ILE A 50 1.72 8.84 -4.16
CA ILE A 50 2.79 9.83 -3.93
C ILE A 50 2.54 11.08 -4.76
N THR A 51 2.14 10.94 -6.03
CA THR A 51 1.91 12.09 -6.91
C THR A 51 0.72 12.92 -6.45
N ILE A 52 -0.39 12.29 -6.02
CA ILE A 52 -1.55 13.05 -5.54
C ILE A 52 -1.29 13.74 -4.19
N LEU A 53 -0.60 13.08 -3.26
CA LEU A 53 -0.19 13.70 -1.99
C LEU A 53 0.80 14.86 -2.22
N ALA A 54 1.76 14.69 -3.13
CA ALA A 54 2.66 15.77 -3.54
C ALA A 54 1.91 16.94 -4.19
N ALA A 55 0.86 16.66 -4.97
CA ALA A 55 0.01 17.69 -5.57
C ALA A 55 -0.83 18.46 -4.52
N GLU A 56 -1.23 17.83 -3.41
CA GLU A 56 -1.86 18.54 -2.29
C GLU A 56 -0.91 19.57 -1.66
N GLN A 57 0.40 19.32 -1.71
CA GLN A 57 1.45 20.25 -1.28
C GLN A 57 1.96 21.18 -2.40
N ASN A 58 1.31 21.18 -3.58
CA ASN A 58 1.71 21.93 -4.79
C ASN A 58 3.11 21.56 -5.34
N GLU A 59 3.54 20.31 -5.14
CA GLU A 59 4.84 19.79 -5.59
C GLU A 59 4.75 18.95 -6.87
N ALA A 60 3.54 18.51 -7.23
CA ALA A 60 3.22 17.81 -8.46
C ALA A 60 2.00 18.46 -9.15
N THR A 61 1.86 18.26 -10.46
CA THR A 61 0.72 18.81 -11.22
C THR A 61 -0.30 17.74 -11.60
N GLN A 62 -1.46 18.19 -12.10
CA GLN A 62 -2.46 17.28 -12.66
C GLN A 62 -1.90 16.49 -13.85
N GLU A 63 -1.05 17.12 -14.67
CA GLU A 63 -0.40 16.44 -15.81
C GLU A 63 0.55 15.34 -15.36
N ASP A 64 1.30 15.53 -14.26
CA ASP A 64 2.14 14.47 -13.68
C ASP A 64 1.28 13.24 -13.32
N PHE A 65 0.16 13.46 -12.64
CA PHE A 65 -0.77 12.38 -12.25
C PHE A 65 -1.43 11.71 -13.47
N ASP A 66 -1.84 12.50 -14.46
CA ASP A 66 -2.45 12.04 -15.71
C ASP A 66 -1.53 11.11 -16.52
N GLN A 67 -0.21 11.23 -16.40
CA GLN A 67 0.71 10.28 -17.02
C GLN A 67 0.67 8.91 -16.33
N PHE A 68 0.50 8.85 -15.01
CA PHE A 68 0.31 7.58 -14.31
C PHE A 68 -1.04 6.94 -14.66
N VAL A 69 -2.12 7.74 -14.76
CA VAL A 69 -3.43 7.25 -15.22
C VAL A 69 -3.32 6.66 -16.63
N LYS A 70 -2.61 7.35 -17.54
CA LYS A 70 -2.37 6.87 -18.89
C LYS A 70 -1.66 5.52 -18.90
N TYR A 71 -0.62 5.35 -18.08
CA TYR A 71 0.14 4.10 -18.03
C TYR A 71 -0.72 2.95 -17.50
N TYR A 72 -1.45 3.18 -16.40
CA TYR A 72 -2.40 2.23 -15.82
C TYR A 72 -3.40 1.73 -16.89
N GLN A 73 -4.10 2.63 -17.57
CA GLN A 73 -5.11 2.26 -18.58
C GLN A 73 -4.55 1.46 -19.77
N ASN A 74 -3.27 1.65 -20.11
CA ASN A 74 -2.60 0.87 -21.16
C ASN A 74 -2.25 -0.58 -20.72
N HIS A 75 -2.39 -0.88 -19.44
CA HIS A 75 -2.03 -2.15 -18.82
C HIS A 75 -3.16 -2.76 -17.99
N ASN A 76 -4.41 -2.35 -18.24
CA ASN A 76 -5.59 -3.10 -17.80
C ASN A 76 -5.54 -4.53 -18.35
N ILE A 77 -6.07 -5.49 -17.59
CA ILE A 77 -6.08 -6.92 -17.96
C ILE A 77 -6.80 -7.14 -19.29
N SER A 78 -7.91 -6.42 -19.52
CA SER A 78 -8.65 -6.42 -20.79
C SER A 78 -9.50 -5.15 -20.92
N LYS A 79 -10.38 -5.08 -21.94
CA LYS A 79 -11.34 -3.98 -22.08
C LYS A 79 -12.50 -4.09 -21.08
N GLU A 80 -12.81 -5.31 -20.66
CA GLU A 80 -13.91 -5.66 -19.76
C GLU A 80 -13.45 -5.88 -18.31
N ASN A 81 -12.14 -5.93 -18.08
CA ASN A 81 -11.52 -6.04 -16.77
C ASN A 81 -10.49 -4.91 -16.63
N HIS A 82 -10.88 -3.88 -15.90
CA HIS A 82 -10.15 -2.65 -15.66
C HIS A 82 -9.07 -2.79 -14.59
N LEU A 83 -8.96 -3.93 -13.91
CA LEU A 83 -7.84 -4.18 -13.01
C LEU A 83 -6.53 -4.18 -13.80
N MET A 84 -5.45 -3.73 -13.17
CA MET A 84 -4.14 -3.64 -13.79
C MET A 84 -3.44 -5.00 -13.77
N ALA A 85 -2.86 -5.39 -14.90
CA ALA A 85 -1.94 -6.52 -14.93
C ALA A 85 -0.79 -6.28 -13.95
N TRP A 86 -0.46 -7.27 -13.13
CA TRP A 86 0.33 -7.04 -11.93
C TRP A 86 1.79 -6.71 -12.23
N LYS A 87 2.31 -7.08 -13.41
CA LYS A 87 3.71 -6.90 -13.78
C LYS A 87 3.95 -6.63 -15.26
N GLN A 88 4.75 -5.62 -15.54
CA GLN A 88 5.28 -5.30 -16.86
C GLN A 88 6.80 -5.27 -16.87
N ILE A 89 7.37 -5.71 -17.99
CA ILE A 89 8.82 -5.78 -18.18
C ILE A 89 9.19 -4.97 -19.42
N ARG A 90 10.29 -4.20 -19.32
CA ARG A 90 10.86 -3.44 -20.42
C ARG A 90 11.24 -4.35 -21.60
N SER A 91 10.76 -4.01 -22.80
CA SER A 91 11.11 -4.66 -24.07
C SER A 91 11.22 -3.58 -25.16
N GLY A 92 12.45 -3.22 -25.53
CA GLY A 92 12.70 -2.03 -26.34
C GLY A 92 12.20 -0.77 -25.63
N ASN A 93 11.52 0.12 -26.35
CA ASN A 93 10.97 1.36 -25.77
C ASN A 93 9.58 1.20 -25.11
N LYS A 94 9.11 -0.05 -24.90
CA LYS A 94 7.79 -0.35 -24.36
C LYS A 94 7.89 -1.13 -23.07
N MET A 95 6.85 -1.01 -22.24
CA MET A 95 6.59 -1.93 -21.13
C MET A 95 5.57 -2.96 -21.62
N LYS A 96 5.88 -4.24 -21.47
CA LYS A 96 5.01 -5.34 -21.94
C LYS A 96 4.50 -6.15 -20.76
N THR A 97 3.21 -6.43 -20.77
CA THR A 97 2.59 -7.47 -19.96
C THR A 97 2.81 -8.83 -20.65
N LEU A 98 3.41 -9.78 -19.93
CA LEU A 98 3.48 -11.17 -20.38
C LEU A 98 2.19 -11.89 -20.01
N VAL A 99 1.84 -12.98 -20.72
CA VAL A 99 0.56 -13.68 -20.53
C VAL A 99 0.41 -14.19 -19.09
N GLU A 100 1.46 -14.75 -18.53
CA GLU A 100 1.52 -15.22 -17.14
C GLU A 100 1.40 -14.10 -16.10
N ASN A 101 1.63 -12.85 -16.50
CA ASN A 101 1.50 -11.67 -15.65
C ASN A 101 0.18 -10.92 -15.87
N ASN A 102 -0.70 -11.40 -16.76
CA ASN A 102 -1.98 -10.74 -17.07
C ASN A 102 -3.09 -11.10 -16.07
N THR A 103 -2.76 -11.00 -14.79
CA THR A 103 -3.62 -11.14 -13.62
C THR A 103 -3.37 -9.94 -12.71
N ASN A 104 -4.23 -9.68 -11.72
CA ASN A 104 -4.03 -8.52 -10.85
C ASN A 104 -3.37 -8.88 -9.52
N ALA A 105 -2.88 -7.86 -8.82
CA ALA A 105 -2.57 -7.89 -7.40
C ALA A 105 -3.47 -6.85 -6.71
N THR A 106 -4.21 -7.29 -5.69
CA THR A 106 -5.32 -6.50 -5.11
C THR A 106 -4.85 -5.18 -4.50
N ASP A 107 -3.69 -5.15 -3.84
CA ASP A 107 -3.10 -3.94 -3.27
C ASP A 107 -2.84 -2.86 -4.31
N GLY A 108 -2.27 -3.22 -5.47
CA GLY A 108 -2.02 -2.29 -6.56
C GLY A 108 -3.29 -1.59 -7.04
N ASP A 109 -4.35 -2.35 -7.31
CA ASP A 109 -5.63 -1.80 -7.78
C ASP A 109 -6.35 -0.96 -6.72
N MET A 110 -6.29 -1.36 -5.46
CA MET A 110 -6.84 -0.55 -4.36
C MET A 110 -6.14 0.79 -4.23
N ASP A 111 -4.80 0.82 -4.34
CA ASP A 111 -4.02 2.07 -4.30
C ASP A 111 -4.32 2.97 -5.50
N ILE A 112 -4.43 2.40 -6.71
CA ILE A 112 -4.81 3.13 -7.93
C ILE A 112 -6.21 3.73 -7.78
N ALA A 113 -7.20 2.94 -7.34
CA ALA A 113 -8.57 3.40 -7.15
C ALA A 113 -8.64 4.51 -6.09
N TYR A 114 -7.97 4.34 -4.95
CA TYR A 114 -7.95 5.36 -3.90
C TYR A 114 -7.28 6.65 -4.37
N ALA A 115 -6.14 6.57 -5.07
CA ALA A 115 -5.45 7.74 -5.61
C ALA A 115 -6.31 8.49 -6.65
N LEU A 116 -7.08 7.78 -7.49
CA LEU A 116 -8.04 8.39 -8.42
C LEU A 116 -9.16 9.13 -7.69
N LEU A 117 -9.67 8.59 -6.57
CA LEU A 117 -10.68 9.27 -5.76
C LEU A 117 -10.10 10.52 -5.07
N MET A 118 -8.83 10.49 -4.65
CA MET A 118 -8.14 11.69 -4.16
C MET A 118 -7.97 12.73 -5.28
N ALA A 119 -7.63 12.30 -6.49
CA ALA A 119 -7.53 13.18 -7.66
C ALA A 119 -8.87 13.82 -8.03
N ASP A 120 -9.97 13.06 -7.99
CA ASP A 120 -11.33 13.60 -8.13
C ASP A 120 -11.62 14.67 -7.06
N GLN A 121 -11.26 14.43 -5.81
CA GLN A 121 -11.44 15.43 -4.76
C GLN A 121 -10.60 16.70 -4.99
N LYS A 122 -9.36 16.56 -5.50
CA LYS A 122 -8.43 17.68 -5.69
C LYS A 122 -8.73 18.51 -6.93
N TRP A 123 -9.05 17.86 -8.05
CA TRP A 123 -9.13 18.46 -9.38
C TRP A 123 -10.49 18.28 -10.06
N GLN A 124 -11.43 17.58 -9.42
CA GLN A 124 -12.68 17.13 -10.02
C GLN A 124 -12.43 16.18 -11.21
N SER A 125 -13.51 15.74 -11.87
CA SER A 125 -13.47 14.81 -13.00
C SER A 125 -13.78 15.50 -14.35
N ASP A 126 -13.47 16.79 -14.46
CA ASP A 126 -13.80 17.64 -15.62
C ASP A 126 -12.64 17.80 -16.61
N GLY A 127 -11.47 17.24 -16.27
CA GLY A 127 -10.26 17.29 -17.09
C GLY A 127 -10.20 16.20 -18.17
N LYS A 128 -8.98 15.84 -18.55
CA LYS A 128 -8.71 14.80 -19.56
C LYS A 128 -9.26 13.43 -19.19
N TYR A 129 -9.23 13.09 -17.91
CA TYR A 129 -9.77 11.85 -17.37
C TYR A 129 -10.86 12.14 -16.36
N ASN A 130 -11.93 11.35 -16.42
CA ASN A 130 -12.94 11.32 -15.37
C ASN A 130 -12.45 10.34 -14.28
N TYR A 131 -11.71 10.85 -13.29
CA TYR A 131 -11.05 10.03 -12.28
C TYR A 131 -12.05 9.20 -11.47
N LYS A 132 -13.18 9.80 -11.09
CA LYS A 132 -14.23 9.09 -10.34
C LYS A 132 -14.79 7.91 -11.10
N LYS A 133 -15.10 8.09 -12.40
CA LYS A 133 -15.60 7.00 -13.25
C LYS A 133 -14.58 5.88 -13.38
N ILE A 134 -13.30 6.22 -13.58
CA ILE A 134 -12.24 5.22 -13.68
C ILE A 134 -12.10 4.45 -12.35
N ALA A 135 -12.13 5.15 -11.22
CA ALA A 135 -12.08 4.53 -9.90
C ALA A 135 -13.26 3.58 -9.69
N ILE A 136 -14.49 4.00 -9.99
CA ILE A 136 -15.69 3.15 -9.86
C ILE A 136 -15.55 1.87 -10.69
N SER A 137 -15.06 1.95 -11.93
CA SER A 137 -14.83 0.73 -12.74
C SER A 137 -13.83 -0.24 -12.12
N ILE A 138 -12.78 0.25 -11.45
CA ILE A 138 -11.84 -0.61 -10.71
C ILE A 138 -12.54 -1.25 -9.51
N LEU A 139 -13.35 -0.48 -8.77
CA LEU A 139 -14.06 -0.98 -7.59
C LEU A 139 -15.08 -2.06 -7.96
N ASP A 140 -15.84 -1.85 -9.03
CA ASP A 140 -16.79 -2.85 -9.54
C ASP A 140 -16.06 -4.15 -9.92
N ASP A 141 -14.91 -4.03 -10.59
CA ASP A 141 -14.10 -5.18 -10.98
C ASP A 141 -13.40 -5.87 -9.80
N LEU A 142 -12.99 -5.14 -8.76
CA LEU A 142 -12.48 -5.74 -7.52
C LEU A 142 -13.55 -6.59 -6.85
N LEU A 143 -14.79 -6.12 -6.76
CA LEU A 143 -15.89 -6.93 -6.23
C LEU A 143 -16.19 -8.12 -7.14
N HIS A 144 -16.20 -7.95 -8.45
CA HIS A 144 -16.51 -9.04 -9.37
C HIS A 144 -15.43 -10.13 -9.35
N TYR A 145 -14.16 -9.75 -9.49
CA TYR A 145 -13.05 -10.68 -9.72
C TYR A 145 -12.30 -11.09 -8.46
N ASN A 146 -12.29 -10.29 -7.39
CA ASN A 146 -11.44 -10.52 -6.21
C ASN A 146 -12.22 -10.79 -4.92
N TYR A 147 -13.48 -10.37 -4.81
CA TYR A 147 -14.28 -10.63 -3.61
C TYR A 147 -14.61 -12.12 -3.44
N ASN A 148 -14.45 -12.61 -2.21
CA ASN A 148 -14.82 -13.96 -1.80
C ASN A 148 -15.98 -13.90 -0.78
N ASP A 149 -17.16 -14.33 -1.20
CA ASP A 149 -18.38 -14.34 -0.39
C ASP A 149 -18.29 -15.24 0.86
N GLN A 150 -17.40 -16.25 0.87
CA GLN A 150 -17.27 -17.16 2.01
C GLN A 150 -16.57 -16.53 3.21
N ASN A 151 -15.64 -15.61 2.97
CA ASN A 151 -14.89 -14.94 4.02
C ASN A 151 -15.11 -13.42 4.06
N GLU A 152 -15.90 -12.87 3.14
CA GLU A 152 -16.27 -11.46 3.05
C GLU A 152 -15.05 -10.54 2.90
N LEU A 153 -14.01 -11.00 2.22
CA LEU A 153 -12.77 -10.28 1.98
C LEU A 153 -12.36 -10.37 0.51
N LEU A 154 -11.40 -9.52 0.13
CA LEU A 154 -10.75 -9.61 -1.17
C LEU A 154 -9.62 -10.66 -1.12
N ASN A 155 -9.54 -11.49 -2.14
CA ASN A 155 -8.38 -12.34 -2.39
C ASN A 155 -7.13 -11.51 -2.69
N VAL A 156 -5.93 -12.09 -2.57
CA VAL A 156 -4.65 -11.44 -2.91
C VAL A 156 -4.51 -11.04 -4.39
N GLY A 157 -5.35 -11.62 -5.24
CA GLY A 157 -5.50 -11.33 -6.66
C GLY A 157 -6.63 -12.18 -7.24
N ASN A 158 -7.12 -11.82 -8.42
CA ASN A 158 -8.27 -12.46 -9.09
C ASN A 158 -8.03 -13.96 -9.38
N TRP A 159 -6.77 -14.32 -9.63
CA TRP A 159 -6.31 -15.68 -9.88
C TRP A 159 -6.45 -16.59 -8.64
N ALA A 160 -6.41 -16.03 -7.43
CA ALA A 160 -6.50 -16.79 -6.19
C ALA A 160 -7.94 -17.29 -5.92
N LYS A 161 -8.96 -16.57 -6.38
CA LYS A 161 -10.39 -16.93 -6.23
C LYS A 161 -10.73 -18.31 -6.81
N LYS A 162 -10.00 -18.76 -7.84
CA LYS A 162 -10.21 -20.06 -8.51
C LYS A 162 -9.17 -21.11 -8.12
N ASN A 163 -8.35 -20.84 -7.12
CA ASN A 163 -7.30 -21.74 -6.67
C ASN A 163 -7.57 -22.18 -5.23
N ILE A 164 -7.93 -23.45 -5.03
CA ILE A 164 -8.26 -24.03 -3.72
C ILE A 164 -7.17 -23.82 -2.65
N LYS A 165 -5.90 -23.66 -3.07
CA LYS A 165 -4.78 -23.39 -2.16
C LYS A 165 -4.80 -21.94 -1.63
N TYR A 166 -5.31 -20.99 -2.41
CA TYR A 166 -5.17 -19.56 -2.17
C TYR A 166 -6.50 -18.79 -2.06
N GLU A 167 -7.64 -19.43 -2.32
CA GLU A 167 -8.97 -18.81 -2.26
C GLU A 167 -9.32 -18.22 -0.88
N ASN A 168 -8.67 -18.69 0.18
CA ASN A 168 -8.83 -18.19 1.55
C ASN A 168 -7.56 -17.52 2.10
N LEU A 169 -6.52 -17.36 1.26
CA LEU A 169 -5.29 -16.65 1.63
C LEU A 169 -5.55 -15.15 1.61
N ILE A 170 -5.24 -14.50 2.71
CA ILE A 170 -5.35 -13.05 2.87
C ILE A 170 -3.95 -12.51 3.15
N ARG A 171 -3.53 -11.54 2.35
CA ARG A 171 -2.37 -10.70 2.64
C ARG A 171 -2.81 -9.60 3.58
N THR A 172 -2.24 -9.55 4.78
CA THR A 172 -2.78 -8.68 5.85
C THR A 172 -2.60 -7.20 5.57
N SER A 173 -1.62 -6.83 4.75
CA SER A 173 -1.40 -5.45 4.27
C SER A 173 -2.45 -4.98 3.26
N ASP A 174 -3.26 -5.87 2.70
CA ASP A 174 -4.38 -5.53 1.81
C ASP A 174 -5.63 -5.19 2.62
N LEU A 175 -5.64 -5.46 3.93
CA LEU A 175 -6.72 -5.07 4.81
C LEU A 175 -6.55 -3.57 5.16
N VAL A 176 -7.11 -2.71 4.32
CA VAL A 176 -7.06 -1.24 4.47
C VAL A 176 -8.47 -0.68 4.76
N PRO A 177 -8.99 -0.78 6.00
CA PRO A 177 -10.36 -0.38 6.33
C PRO A 177 -10.76 1.02 5.90
N THR A 178 -9.83 1.97 5.95
CA THR A 178 -10.10 3.37 5.55
C THR A 178 -10.44 3.49 4.05
N TYR A 179 -9.81 2.67 3.21
CA TYR A 179 -10.13 2.59 1.78
C TYR A 179 -11.51 1.97 1.59
N PHE A 180 -11.81 0.85 2.24
CA PHE A 180 -13.11 0.18 2.10
C PHE A 180 -14.27 1.07 2.55
N LYS A 181 -14.10 1.83 3.62
CA LYS A 181 -15.08 2.84 4.03
C LYS A 181 -15.27 3.90 2.94
N LYS A 182 -14.18 4.44 2.38
CA LYS A 182 -14.26 5.41 1.28
C LYS A 182 -14.92 4.82 0.02
N PHE A 183 -14.63 3.56 -0.30
CA PHE A 183 -15.23 2.85 -1.43
C PHE A 183 -16.73 2.68 -1.25
N TYR A 184 -17.18 2.32 -0.04
CA TYR A 184 -18.60 2.33 0.32
C TYR A 184 -19.24 3.71 0.14
N GLU A 185 -18.61 4.78 0.64
CA GLU A 185 -19.15 6.14 0.55
C GLU A 185 -19.34 6.62 -0.90
N VAL A 186 -18.47 6.21 -1.82
CA VAL A 186 -18.54 6.66 -3.23
C VAL A 186 -19.40 5.77 -4.13
N THR A 187 -19.55 4.49 -3.79
CA THR A 187 -20.32 3.50 -4.60
C THR A 187 -21.71 3.24 -4.04
N ASN A 188 -21.91 3.39 -2.72
CA ASN A 188 -23.06 2.91 -1.97
C ASN A 188 -23.30 1.39 -2.07
N ASP A 189 -22.27 0.61 -2.43
CA ASP A 189 -22.33 -0.87 -2.46
C ASP A 189 -22.00 -1.45 -1.08
N SER A 190 -22.97 -2.15 -0.49
CA SER A 190 -22.87 -2.72 0.86
C SER A 190 -21.74 -3.75 1.05
N GLU A 191 -21.23 -4.37 -0.01
CA GLU A 191 -20.10 -5.32 0.11
C GLU A 191 -18.84 -4.61 0.62
N TRP A 192 -18.59 -3.36 0.19
CA TRP A 192 -17.48 -2.57 0.73
C TRP A 192 -17.61 -2.31 2.24
N TRP A 193 -18.83 -2.14 2.73
CA TRP A 193 -19.08 -2.01 4.16
C TRP A 193 -18.86 -3.32 4.93
N LYS A 194 -19.22 -4.47 4.34
CA LYS A 194 -18.90 -5.79 4.93
C LYS A 194 -17.38 -6.00 5.00
N ILE A 195 -16.68 -5.75 3.90
CA ILE A 195 -15.21 -5.85 3.83
C ILE A 195 -14.57 -4.92 4.87
N TYR A 196 -15.08 -3.70 5.03
CA TYR A 196 -14.62 -2.75 6.05
C TYR A 196 -14.69 -3.34 7.46
N LEU A 197 -15.87 -3.82 7.87
CA LEU A 197 -16.07 -4.38 9.22
C LEU A 197 -15.27 -5.67 9.42
N LYS A 198 -15.27 -6.56 8.42
CA LYS A 198 -14.54 -7.83 8.47
C LYS A 198 -13.04 -7.62 8.59
N SER A 199 -12.48 -6.66 7.85
CA SER A 199 -11.06 -6.32 7.91
C SER A 199 -10.64 -5.87 9.30
N ILE A 200 -11.43 -5.00 9.95
CA ILE A 200 -11.16 -4.55 11.33
C ILE A 200 -11.18 -5.75 12.30
N ASN A 201 -12.20 -6.60 12.19
CA ASN A 201 -12.33 -7.77 13.05
C ASN A 201 -11.15 -8.74 12.90
N VAL A 202 -10.73 -9.02 11.66
CA VAL A 202 -9.61 -9.91 11.36
C VAL A 202 -8.31 -9.33 11.90
N LEU A 203 -7.99 -8.07 11.60
CA LEU A 203 -6.79 -7.41 12.10
C LEU A 203 -6.73 -7.38 13.63
N GLN A 204 -7.86 -7.07 14.27
CA GLN A 204 -7.96 -7.08 15.74
C GLN A 204 -7.75 -8.48 16.32
N ASN A 205 -8.35 -9.51 15.71
CA ASN A 205 -8.17 -10.90 16.16
C ASN A 205 -6.71 -11.33 16.05
N VAL A 206 -6.09 -11.13 14.89
CA VAL A 206 -4.69 -11.51 14.64
C VAL A 206 -3.74 -10.76 15.57
N SER A 207 -3.91 -9.45 15.74
CA SER A 207 -3.12 -8.66 16.69
C SER A 207 -3.28 -9.16 18.13
N ASN A 208 -4.45 -9.68 18.50
CA ASN A 208 -4.72 -10.23 19.84
C ASN A 208 -4.16 -11.63 20.08
N GLN A 209 -3.72 -12.36 19.05
CA GLN A 209 -3.16 -13.71 19.19
C GLN A 209 -1.72 -13.73 19.74
N ASN A 210 -1.08 -12.57 19.89
CA ASN A 210 0.27 -12.45 20.44
C ASN A 210 0.41 -11.18 21.30
N ASP A 211 1.43 -11.13 22.16
CA ASP A 211 1.63 -10.01 23.09
C ASP A 211 2.15 -8.74 22.42
N THR A 212 2.84 -8.89 21.28
CA THR A 212 3.48 -7.77 20.58
C THR A 212 2.51 -6.96 19.73
N GLY A 213 1.34 -7.52 19.39
CA GLY A 213 0.41 -6.93 18.43
C GLY A 213 0.85 -7.05 16.97
N LEU A 214 1.95 -7.75 16.69
CA LEU A 214 2.46 -7.97 15.34
C LEU A 214 1.48 -8.81 14.51
N ILE A 215 1.44 -8.53 13.20
CA ILE A 215 0.54 -9.15 12.23
C ILE A 215 1.42 -9.82 11.16
N PRO A 216 1.17 -11.08 10.76
CA PRO A 216 1.98 -11.78 9.79
C PRO A 216 1.68 -11.32 8.36
N ASP A 217 2.59 -11.57 7.42
CA ASP A 217 2.42 -11.27 5.99
C ASP A 217 1.12 -11.87 5.44
N PHE A 218 0.87 -13.15 5.74
CA PHE A 218 -0.31 -13.87 5.29
C PHE A 218 -1.01 -14.64 6.40
N ILE A 219 -2.32 -14.77 6.25
CA ILE A 219 -3.19 -15.60 7.08
C ILE A 219 -4.16 -16.37 6.17
N ILE A 220 -4.78 -17.41 6.71
CA ILE A 220 -5.96 -18.03 6.12
C ILE A 220 -7.19 -17.53 6.87
N VAL A 221 -8.17 -17.02 6.14
CA VAL A 221 -9.51 -16.69 6.66
C VAL A 221 -10.53 -17.54 5.93
N LYS A 222 -11.09 -18.52 6.62
CA LYS A 222 -12.14 -19.41 6.11
C LYS A 222 -13.36 -19.29 7.00
N ASN A 223 -14.45 -18.73 6.47
CA ASN A 223 -15.63 -18.32 7.24
C ASN A 223 -15.22 -17.34 8.36
N SER A 224 -15.38 -17.75 9.63
CA SER A 224 -14.96 -16.99 10.82
C SER A 224 -13.65 -17.48 11.43
N SER A 225 -13.04 -18.54 10.88
CA SER A 225 -11.77 -19.08 11.38
C SER A 225 -10.60 -18.32 10.78
N ILE A 226 -9.68 -17.89 11.65
CA ILE A 226 -8.45 -17.18 11.27
C ILE A 226 -7.26 -18.01 11.76
N THR A 227 -6.38 -18.39 10.86
CA THR A 227 -5.19 -19.20 11.19
C THR A 227 -3.94 -18.66 10.50
N ASN A 228 -2.80 -18.76 11.19
CA ASN A 228 -1.50 -18.46 10.59
C ASN A 228 -1.18 -19.46 9.48
N VAL A 229 -0.44 -19.01 8.46
CA VAL A 229 0.12 -19.87 7.42
C VAL A 229 1.42 -20.52 7.90
N ALA A 230 1.91 -21.51 7.14
CA ALA A 230 3.27 -22.02 7.30
C ALA A 230 4.26 -21.15 6.49
N PRO A 231 5.56 -21.14 6.83
CA PRO A 231 6.61 -20.62 5.96
C PRO A 231 6.51 -21.18 4.53
N ASN A 232 6.76 -20.35 3.52
CA ASN A 232 6.71 -20.68 2.09
C ASN A 232 5.32 -21.17 1.61
N THR A 233 4.25 -20.74 2.28
CA THR A 233 2.89 -21.02 1.80
C THR A 233 2.63 -20.34 0.47
N PHE A 234 3.15 -19.11 0.29
CA PHE A 234 2.99 -18.29 -0.89
C PHE A 234 4.29 -17.63 -1.37
N GLU A 235 4.95 -16.77 -0.59
CA GLU A 235 6.05 -15.93 -1.09
C GLU A 235 7.43 -16.30 -0.55
N SER A 236 7.53 -16.58 0.76
CA SER A 236 8.84 -16.67 1.43
C SER A 236 8.81 -17.46 2.73
N ALA A 237 9.99 -17.69 3.31
CA ALA A 237 10.12 -18.27 4.64
C ALA A 237 9.49 -17.40 5.76
N ASP A 238 9.17 -16.14 5.46
CA ASP A 238 8.62 -15.17 6.41
C ASP A 238 7.11 -14.95 6.25
N ASP A 239 6.41 -15.79 5.47
CA ASP A 239 4.96 -15.66 5.22
C ASP A 239 4.11 -15.59 6.51
N ASN A 240 4.61 -16.19 7.60
CA ASN A 240 3.96 -16.24 8.90
C ASN A 240 4.57 -15.27 9.94
N ASN A 241 5.44 -14.38 9.51
CA ASN A 241 6.13 -13.37 10.33
C ASN A 241 5.62 -11.97 9.97
N TYR A 242 5.86 -10.98 10.84
CA TYR A 242 5.74 -9.56 10.46
C TYR A 242 6.88 -9.24 9.50
N GLY A 243 6.61 -9.44 8.21
CA GLY A 243 7.61 -9.48 7.14
C GLY A 243 7.46 -8.34 6.14
N TRP A 244 7.83 -8.64 4.89
CA TRP A 244 7.93 -7.63 3.83
C TRP A 244 6.59 -7.14 3.31
N ASN A 245 5.51 -7.90 3.53
CA ASN A 245 4.16 -7.45 3.24
C ASN A 245 3.55 -6.72 4.44
N ALA A 246 3.57 -7.33 5.63
CA ALA A 246 2.90 -6.83 6.82
C ALA A 246 3.54 -5.55 7.39
N ASN A 247 4.79 -5.24 7.01
CA ASN A 247 5.41 -3.96 7.38
C ASN A 247 4.60 -2.72 6.96
N ARG A 248 3.74 -2.83 5.94
CA ARG A 248 2.86 -1.75 5.48
C ARG A 248 1.68 -1.53 6.42
N VAL A 249 1.26 -2.54 7.20
CA VAL A 249 0.02 -2.52 8.00
C VAL A 249 -0.05 -1.26 8.89
N PRO A 250 0.97 -0.87 9.68
CA PRO A 250 0.87 0.32 10.52
C PRO A 250 0.51 1.60 9.75
N MET A 251 1.11 1.78 8.57
CA MET A 251 0.79 2.90 7.68
C MET A 251 -0.60 2.78 7.08
N ARG A 252 -0.99 1.59 6.61
CA ARG A 252 -2.33 1.34 6.06
C ARG A 252 -3.45 1.65 7.06
N LEU A 253 -3.24 1.37 8.34
CA LEU A 253 -4.21 1.68 9.41
C LEU A 253 -4.22 3.15 9.83
N SER A 254 -3.28 3.97 9.34
CA SER A 254 -3.11 5.36 9.76
C SER A 254 -3.70 6.39 8.77
N PHE A 255 -4.13 5.98 7.58
CA PHE A 255 -4.67 6.90 6.55
C PHE A 255 -5.92 7.65 7.02
N ASP A 256 -5.79 8.96 7.28
CA ASP A 256 -6.90 9.92 7.45
C ASP A 256 -8.08 9.41 8.32
N THR A 257 -7.76 8.76 9.44
CA THR A 257 -8.75 8.10 10.29
C THR A 257 -8.63 8.47 11.77
N SER A 258 -9.77 8.54 12.44
CA SER A 258 -9.91 8.67 13.89
C SER A 258 -10.58 7.43 14.52
N ASN A 259 -10.73 6.35 13.74
CA ASN A 259 -11.36 5.11 14.21
C ASN A 259 -10.54 4.51 15.37
N GLN A 260 -11.18 4.41 16.54
CA GLN A 260 -10.52 3.96 17.77
C GLN A 260 -10.07 2.50 17.74
N GLN A 261 -10.73 1.63 16.95
CA GLN A 261 -10.31 0.23 16.82
C GLN A 261 -9.01 0.14 16.01
N LEU A 262 -8.87 0.91 14.93
CA LEU A 262 -7.63 0.96 14.14
C LEU A 262 -6.48 1.53 14.96
N LEU A 263 -6.74 2.62 15.69
CA LEU A 263 -5.77 3.23 16.61
C LEU A 263 -5.33 2.23 17.69
N ALA A 264 -6.26 1.45 18.26
CA ALA A 264 -5.95 0.42 19.25
C ALA A 264 -5.07 -0.71 18.69
N ILE A 265 -5.32 -1.15 17.46
CA ILE A 265 -4.47 -2.15 16.78
C ILE A 265 -3.05 -1.59 16.60
N ASN A 266 -2.92 -0.38 16.05
CA ASN A 266 -1.62 0.28 15.90
C ASN A 266 -0.94 0.51 17.26
N LYS A 267 -1.68 0.93 18.27
CA LYS A 267 -1.15 1.20 19.62
C LYS A 267 -0.51 -0.04 20.23
N LYS A 268 -1.10 -1.24 20.06
CA LYS A 268 -0.52 -2.48 20.58
C LYS A 268 0.85 -2.78 19.94
N LEU A 269 0.93 -2.69 18.62
CA LEU A 269 2.18 -2.86 17.87
C LEU A 269 3.21 -1.77 18.20
N LEU A 270 2.78 -0.52 18.36
CA LEU A 270 3.65 0.60 18.75
C LEU A 270 4.19 0.43 20.18
N ASN A 271 3.42 -0.14 21.11
CA ASN A 271 3.92 -0.45 22.46
C ASN A 271 5.10 -1.44 22.41
N PHE A 272 5.06 -2.43 21.53
CA PHE A 272 6.19 -3.34 21.30
C PHE A 272 7.39 -2.58 20.72
N PHE A 273 7.20 -1.79 19.66
CA PHE A 273 8.29 -1.06 19.01
C PHE A 273 8.89 0.05 19.87
N ASN A 274 8.12 0.64 20.79
CA ASN A 274 8.60 1.63 21.75
C ASN A 274 9.59 1.04 22.78
N GLN A 275 9.67 -0.29 22.89
CA GLN A 275 10.62 -0.99 23.75
C GLN A 275 11.88 -1.44 23.01
N GLN A 276 11.94 -1.29 21.68
CA GLN A 276 13.07 -1.75 20.87
C GLN A 276 14.12 -0.64 20.76
N ASN A 277 15.40 -1.02 20.89
CA ASN A 277 16.51 -0.09 20.71
C ASN A 277 16.67 0.34 19.23
N GLN A 278 16.32 -0.55 18.31
CA GLN A 278 16.40 -0.33 16.86
C GLN A 278 15.30 -1.13 16.18
N ILE A 279 14.72 -0.57 15.12
CA ILE A 279 13.78 -1.30 14.25
C ILE A 279 14.57 -2.14 13.24
N LYS A 280 14.43 -3.45 13.28
CA LYS A 280 15.00 -4.38 12.30
C LYS A 280 14.02 -4.69 11.18
N ALA A 281 14.50 -5.31 10.11
CA ALA A 281 13.62 -5.98 9.17
C ALA A 281 13.14 -7.30 9.78
N VAL A 282 11.89 -7.67 9.54
CA VAL A 282 11.29 -8.98 9.87
C VAL A 282 11.32 -9.40 11.35
N TYR A 283 10.14 -9.62 11.92
CA TYR A 283 9.97 -10.13 13.28
C TYR A 283 9.07 -11.36 13.29
N GLN A 284 9.45 -12.40 14.05
CA GLN A 284 8.46 -13.39 14.48
C GLN A 284 7.38 -12.69 15.31
N LEU A 285 6.16 -13.25 15.36
CA LEU A 285 5.03 -12.64 16.07
C LEU A 285 5.24 -12.55 17.60
N ASN A 286 6.20 -13.29 18.15
CA ASN A 286 6.63 -13.18 19.54
C ASN A 286 7.65 -12.04 19.78
N GLY A 287 8.01 -11.28 18.75
CA GLY A 287 8.94 -10.16 18.82
C GLY A 287 10.40 -10.50 18.55
N LYS A 288 10.74 -11.76 18.23
CA LYS A 288 12.11 -12.13 17.90
C LYS A 288 12.50 -11.67 16.48
N GLU A 289 13.49 -10.80 16.40
CA GLU A 289 14.14 -10.37 15.16
C GLU A 289 14.65 -11.58 14.35
N GLN A 290 14.43 -11.59 13.04
CA GLN A 290 14.93 -12.66 12.15
C GLN A 290 16.24 -12.31 11.45
N ASN A 291 16.72 -11.08 11.60
CA ASN A 291 17.98 -10.60 11.04
C ASN A 291 18.52 -9.42 11.87
N ASP A 292 19.75 -9.00 11.57
CA ASP A 292 20.47 -7.95 12.29
C ASP A 292 20.45 -6.58 11.58
N TYR A 293 19.82 -6.47 10.41
CA TYR A 293 19.77 -5.25 9.62
C TYR A 293 18.44 -4.48 9.76
N SER A 294 18.47 -3.19 9.43
CA SER A 294 17.28 -2.34 9.36
C SER A 294 16.91 -2.03 7.92
N SER A 295 15.63 -1.75 7.68
CA SER A 295 15.15 -1.25 6.39
C SER A 295 14.13 -0.15 6.59
N MET A 296 14.20 0.88 5.76
CA MET A 296 13.22 1.97 5.80
C MET A 296 11.81 1.49 5.41
N ALA A 297 11.70 0.33 4.76
CA ALA A 297 10.43 -0.35 4.52
C ALA A 297 9.69 -0.75 5.82
N PHE A 298 10.41 -0.91 6.93
CA PHE A 298 9.85 -1.21 8.25
C PHE A 298 9.76 0.04 9.12
N THR A 299 10.79 0.89 9.09
CA THR A 299 10.85 2.12 9.89
C THR A 299 9.80 3.15 9.45
N ALA A 300 9.65 3.39 8.14
CA ALA A 300 8.79 4.46 7.65
C ALA A 300 7.29 4.22 7.92
N PRO A 301 6.73 3.01 7.71
CA PRO A 301 5.35 2.77 8.08
C PRO A 301 5.04 2.96 9.58
N LEU A 302 5.98 2.58 10.45
CA LEU A 302 5.88 2.82 11.89
C LEU A 302 5.91 4.32 12.23
N ALA A 303 6.70 5.11 11.49
CA ALA A 303 6.77 6.55 11.68
C ALA A 303 5.39 7.21 11.49
N VAL A 304 4.64 6.78 10.48
CA VAL A 304 3.27 7.27 10.21
C VAL A 304 2.35 6.94 11.40
N ALA A 305 2.33 5.68 11.83
CA ALA A 305 1.48 5.24 12.95
C ALA A 305 1.85 5.93 14.28
N ALA A 306 3.14 6.07 14.56
CA ALA A 306 3.63 6.77 15.75
C ALA A 306 3.31 8.26 15.71
N TYR A 307 3.41 8.90 14.53
CA TYR A 307 3.06 10.31 14.36
C TYR A 307 1.57 10.57 14.58
N GLN A 308 0.70 9.70 14.06
CA GLN A 308 -0.75 9.78 14.30
C GLN A 308 -1.08 9.72 15.80
N GLN A 309 -0.30 8.97 16.58
CA GLN A 309 -0.48 8.77 18.02
C GLN A 309 0.63 9.46 18.85
N LYS A 310 1.20 10.57 18.35
CA LYS A 310 2.35 11.25 18.96
C LYS A 310 2.12 11.78 20.39
N SER A 311 0.87 11.97 20.80
CA SER A 311 0.52 12.34 22.18
C SER A 311 0.95 11.26 23.18
N GLU A 312 0.86 9.98 22.79
CA GLU A 312 1.26 8.85 23.62
C GLU A 312 2.69 8.37 23.28
N PHE A 313 3.08 8.40 22.00
CA PHE A 313 4.36 7.87 21.51
C PHE A 313 5.35 8.98 21.12
N LYS A 314 5.41 10.08 21.88
CA LYS A 314 6.18 11.28 21.50
C LYS A 314 7.64 11.01 21.14
N THR A 315 8.37 10.26 21.98
CA THR A 315 9.79 9.96 21.76
C THR A 315 9.98 9.12 20.50
N LEU A 316 9.28 7.97 20.42
CA LEU A 316 9.31 7.09 19.24
C LEU A 316 8.93 7.84 17.96
N SER A 317 7.87 8.63 17.99
CA SER A 317 7.42 9.44 16.84
C SER A 317 8.50 10.40 16.36
N ASN A 318 9.14 11.15 17.27
CA ASN A 318 10.20 12.09 16.93
C ASN A 318 11.43 11.38 16.34
N ASP A 319 11.83 10.25 16.93
CA ASP A 319 13.00 9.48 16.49
C ASP A 319 12.79 8.86 15.11
N LEU A 320 11.61 8.27 14.87
CA LEU A 320 11.27 7.70 13.57
C LEU A 320 11.09 8.78 12.50
N LEU A 321 10.45 9.90 12.82
CA LEU A 321 10.33 11.04 11.90
C LEU A 321 11.71 11.60 11.51
N LYS A 322 12.63 11.71 12.48
CA LYS A 322 14.01 12.11 12.19
C LYS A 322 14.71 11.12 11.24
N GLN A 323 14.50 9.82 11.42
CA GLN A 323 15.04 8.81 10.51
C GLN A 323 14.47 8.93 9.10
N VAL A 324 13.15 9.12 8.96
CA VAL A 324 12.48 9.32 7.67
C VAL A 324 13.01 10.57 6.97
N ASN A 325 13.15 11.69 7.67
CA ASN A 325 13.56 12.96 7.06
C ASN A 325 15.05 13.02 6.71
N ASN A 326 15.92 12.42 7.53
CA ASN A 326 17.37 12.67 7.43
C ASN A 326 18.16 11.53 6.77
N SER A 327 17.58 10.32 6.66
CA SER A 327 18.27 9.22 5.99
C SER A 327 18.35 9.51 4.50
N ASN A 328 19.36 9.01 3.79
CA ASN A 328 19.38 9.07 2.33
C ASN A 328 18.42 8.03 1.73
N LEU A 329 18.16 8.13 0.42
CA LEU A 329 17.57 7.02 -0.33
C LEU A 329 18.59 5.87 -0.41
N SER A 330 18.14 4.66 -0.16
CA SER A 330 18.95 3.43 -0.12
C SER A 330 19.22 2.83 -1.51
N ASN A 331 18.57 3.36 -2.56
CA ASN A 331 18.48 2.76 -3.89
C ASN A 331 17.74 1.42 -3.92
N ASN A 332 16.97 1.10 -2.87
CA ASN A 332 16.01 0.02 -2.87
C ASN A 332 14.62 0.62 -3.10
N TYR A 333 14.00 0.32 -4.24
CA TYR A 333 12.70 0.84 -4.66
C TYR A 333 11.67 0.74 -3.54
N TYR A 334 11.57 -0.43 -2.91
CA TYR A 334 10.50 -0.69 -1.96
C TYR A 334 10.68 0.16 -0.69
N ALA A 335 11.86 0.12 -0.06
CA ALA A 335 12.16 0.91 1.12
C ALA A 335 12.07 2.42 0.86
N ASP A 336 12.59 2.87 -0.29
CA ASP A 336 12.62 4.29 -0.64
C ASP A 336 11.23 4.83 -1.02
N THR A 337 10.39 4.00 -1.63
CA THR A 337 9.00 4.35 -1.96
C THR A 337 8.13 4.42 -0.71
N LEU A 338 8.24 3.45 0.20
CA LEU A 338 7.52 3.51 1.48
C LEU A 338 7.99 4.68 2.35
N LYS A 339 9.29 5.00 2.32
CA LYS A 339 9.82 6.22 2.96
C LYS A 339 9.19 7.48 2.39
N MET A 340 9.14 7.61 1.05
CA MET A 340 8.56 8.78 0.40
C MET A 340 7.07 8.92 0.73
N LEU A 341 6.32 7.83 0.61
CA LEU A 341 4.90 7.81 0.94
C LEU A 341 4.65 8.20 2.40
N ALA A 342 5.43 7.64 3.34
CA ALA A 342 5.34 8.00 4.76
C ALA A 342 5.62 9.49 5.03
N ALA A 343 6.65 10.05 4.39
CA ALA A 343 6.99 11.47 4.56
C ALA A 343 5.82 12.38 4.13
N LEU A 344 5.23 12.12 2.96
CA LEU A 344 4.05 12.86 2.47
C LEU A 344 2.82 12.67 3.35
N MET A 345 2.55 11.45 3.82
CA MET A 345 1.42 11.20 4.72
C MET A 345 1.55 11.95 6.05
N ILE A 346 2.76 12.03 6.61
CA ILE A 346 3.03 12.77 7.85
C ILE A 346 2.86 14.28 7.61
N GLU A 347 3.39 14.81 6.51
CA GLU A 347 3.24 16.23 6.16
C GLU A 347 1.77 16.60 5.93
N HIS A 348 1.03 15.79 5.16
CA HIS A 348 -0.41 15.95 4.95
C HIS A 348 -1.19 16.00 6.27
N SER A 349 -0.92 15.05 7.17
CA SER A 349 -1.55 14.98 8.50
C SER A 349 -1.23 16.19 9.38
N SER A 350 -0.11 16.88 9.14
CA SER A 350 0.28 18.08 9.88
C SER A 350 -0.36 19.36 9.35
N SER A 351 -0.90 19.33 8.13
CA SER A 351 -1.51 20.47 7.44
C SER A 351 -3.02 20.62 7.66
N LYS A 352 -3.65 19.61 8.27
CA LYS A 352 -5.05 19.61 8.74
C LYS A 352 -5.10 19.97 10.22
#